data_AF-A0A1I0NHJ4-F1
#
_entry.id   AF-A0A1I0NHJ4-F1
#
_cell.length_a   1.000
_cell.length_b   1.000
_cell.length_c   1.000
_cell.angle_alpha   90.00
_cell.angle_beta   90.00
_cell.angle_gamma   90.00
#
_symmetry.space_group_name_H-M   'P 1'
#
loop_
_entity.id
_entity.type
_entity.pdbx_description
1 polymer ?
#
loop_
_entity_poly.entity_id
_entity_poly.type
_entity_poly.pdbx_seq_one_letter_code
_entity_poly.pdbx_strand_id
1 'polypeptide(L)'
;MSDLEELRKSIVRFTQDRDWDQFHNGKDLALALSIEAAELNEAFLWKNASEVNVEKVKEELADIFNYAILIADKYDLNIKQIVMDKLRRNAEKYPVEKAYGSAKKYNEL
;
A
#
# COMPACT_ATOMS: atom_id res chain seq x y z
N MET A 1 -1.82 13.33 -18.13
CA MET A 1 -1.56 12.12 -17.31
C MET A 1 -2.33 12.26 -16.01
N SER A 2 -2.75 11.17 -15.37
CA SER A 2 -3.31 11.26 -14.01
C SER A 2 -2.19 11.39 -12.98
N ASP A 3 -2.47 12.02 -11.84
CA ASP A 3 -1.53 12.22 -10.72
C ASP A 3 -0.82 10.93 -10.30
N LEU A 4 -1.54 9.80 -10.27
CA LEU A 4 -0.97 8.49 -9.93
C LEU A 4 0.08 8.00 -10.96
N GLU A 5 -0.12 8.33 -12.23
CA GLU A 5 0.83 7.96 -13.30
C GLU A 5 2.07 8.85 -13.25
N GLU A 6 1.90 10.12 -12.87
CA GLU A 6 3.02 11.03 -12.61
C GLU A 6 3.84 10.57 -11.41
N LEU A 7 3.18 10.22 -10.30
CA LEU A 7 3.81 9.66 -9.12
C LEU A 7 4.61 8.39 -9.44
N ARG A 8 3.99 7.42 -10.14
CA ARG A 8 4.70 6.20 -10.57
C ARG A 8 5.94 6.53 -11.38
N LYS A 9 5.84 7.43 -12.37
CA LYS A 9 6.98 7.81 -13.21
C LYS A 9 8.11 8.44 -12.39
N SER A 10 7.79 9.30 -11.43
CA SER A 10 8.79 9.92 -10.55
C SER A 10 9.51 8.87 -9.70
N ILE A 11 8.78 7.90 -9.14
CA ILE A 11 9.35 6.80 -8.34
C ILE A 11 10.26 5.91 -9.20
N VAL A 12 9.78 5.45 -10.35
CA VAL A 12 10.56 4.60 -11.27
C VAL A 12 11.80 5.35 -11.78
N ARG A 13 11.66 6.64 -12.09
CA ARG A 13 12.80 7.45 -12.52
C ARG A 13 13.85 7.55 -11.40
N PHE A 14 13.42 7.74 -10.16
CA PHE A 14 14.31 7.81 -9.01
C PHE A 14 15.14 6.53 -8.80
N THR A 15 14.55 5.35 -9.04
CA THR A 15 15.27 4.07 -8.94
C THR A 15 16.23 3.86 -10.11
N GLN A 16 15.78 4.18 -11.33
CA GLN A 16 16.59 4.09 -12.55
C GLN A 16 17.81 4.98 -12.53
N ASP A 17 17.67 6.23 -12.06
CA ASP A 17 18.78 7.19 -11.95
C ASP A 17 19.90 6.71 -11.01
N ARG A 18 19.62 5.67 -10.19
CA ARG A 18 20.57 5.06 -9.25
C ARG A 18 20.97 3.64 -9.63
N ASP A 19 20.51 3.15 -10.78
CA ASP A 19 20.71 1.76 -11.23
C ASP A 19 20.21 0.73 -10.19
N TRP A 20 19.18 1.09 -9.40
CA TRP A 20 18.66 0.21 -8.34
C TRP A 20 17.73 -0.89 -8.86
N ASP A 21 17.26 -0.78 -10.10
CA ASP A 21 16.37 -1.75 -10.72
C ASP A 21 16.96 -3.18 -10.74
N GLN A 22 18.30 -3.31 -10.68
CA GLN A 22 19.00 -4.60 -10.55
C GLN A 22 18.72 -5.33 -9.23
N PHE A 23 18.40 -4.60 -8.15
CA PHE A 23 18.05 -5.14 -6.84
C PHE A 23 16.53 -5.29 -6.66
N HIS A 24 15.73 -4.63 -7.51
CA HIS A 24 14.28 -4.60 -7.43
C HIS A 24 13.62 -5.76 -8.20
N ASN A 25 13.88 -7.00 -7.78
CA ASN A 25 13.02 -8.12 -8.17
C ASN A 25 11.77 -8.17 -7.28
N GLY A 26 10.73 -8.88 -7.72
CA GLY A 26 9.44 -8.88 -7.01
C GLY A 26 9.51 -9.45 -5.59
N LYS A 27 10.41 -10.41 -5.31
CA LYS A 27 10.61 -10.97 -3.97
C LYS A 27 11.22 -9.93 -3.03
N ASP A 28 12.27 -9.25 -3.49
CA ASP A 28 12.99 -8.27 -2.66
C ASP A 28 12.15 -7.00 -2.44
N LEU A 29 11.40 -6.54 -3.45
CA LEU A 29 10.44 -5.44 -3.28
C LEU A 29 9.31 -5.79 -2.29
N ALA A 30 8.78 -7.02 -2.34
CA ALA A 30 7.76 -7.47 -1.40
C ALA A 30 8.29 -7.57 0.03
N LEU A 31 9.55 -7.98 0.20
CA LEU A 31 10.22 -8.00 1.49
C LEU A 31 10.42 -6.59 2.03
N ALA A 32 10.88 -5.65 1.20
CA ALA A 32 11.03 -4.24 1.59
C ALA A 32 9.69 -3.65 2.05
N LEU A 33 8.62 -3.83 1.27
CA LEU A 33 7.27 -3.41 1.68
C LEU A 33 6.85 -3.98 3.04
N SER A 34 7.17 -5.25 3.32
CA SER A 34 6.86 -5.88 4.60
C SER A 34 7.64 -5.29 5.77
N ILE A 35 8.87 -4.80 5.52
CA ILE A 35 9.69 -4.13 6.52
C ILE A 35 9.08 -2.77 6.87
N GLU A 36 8.71 -1.97 5.86
CA GLU A 36 8.09 -0.65 6.11
C GLU A 36 6.70 -0.79 6.77
N ALA A 37 5.97 -1.85 6.47
CA ALA A 37 4.75 -2.18 7.21
C ALA A 37 5.02 -2.51 8.69
N ALA A 38 6.17 -3.09 9.01
CA ALA A 38 6.57 -3.32 10.39
C ALA A 38 7.02 -2.01 11.07
N GLU A 39 7.76 -1.15 10.37
CA GLU A 39 8.11 0.20 10.85
C GLU A 39 6.87 1.06 11.13
N LEU A 40 5.86 0.97 10.27
CA LEU A 40 4.57 1.61 10.50
C LEU A 40 3.93 1.11 11.81
N ASN A 41 4.03 -0.17 12.13
CA ASN A 41 3.51 -0.70 13.39
C ASN A 41 4.24 -0.09 14.60
N GLU A 42 5.53 0.20 14.51
CA GLU A 42 6.28 0.87 15.59
C GLU A 42 5.79 2.29 15.86
N ALA A 43 5.16 2.93 14.86
CA ALA A 43 4.49 4.22 15.07
C ALA A 43 3.35 4.12 16.10
N PHE A 44 2.74 2.93 16.25
CA PHE A 44 1.60 2.67 17.15
C PHE A 44 1.95 1.79 18.36
N LEU A 45 3.02 1.01 18.29
CA LEU A 45 3.40 0.05 19.32
C LEU A 45 3.59 0.75 20.68
N TRP A 46 2.93 0.21 21.71
CA TRP A 46 2.95 0.71 23.10
C TRP A 46 2.40 2.14 23.31
N LYS A 47 1.61 2.67 22.37
CA LYS A 47 1.05 4.04 22.45
C LYS A 47 -0.48 4.02 22.48
N ASN A 48 -1.07 4.99 23.18
CA ASN A 48 -2.48 5.28 22.99
C ASN A 48 -2.70 5.99 21.64
N ALA A 49 -3.92 5.92 21.10
CA ALA A 49 -4.25 6.53 19.81
C ALA A 49 -3.95 8.04 19.74
N SER A 50 -3.98 8.76 20.86
CA SER A 50 -3.66 10.19 20.96
C SER A 50 -2.16 10.50 20.98
N GLU A 51 -1.30 9.50 21.16
CA GLU A 51 0.16 9.64 21.34
C GLU A 51 0.95 9.20 20.10
N VAL A 52 0.24 8.85 19.02
CA VAL A 52 0.84 8.39 17.77
C VAL A 52 1.68 9.52 17.14
N ASN A 53 2.91 9.21 16.78
CA ASN A 53 3.75 10.12 16.00
C ASN A 53 3.30 10.13 14.55
N VAL A 54 2.52 11.16 14.18
CA VAL A 54 1.97 11.32 12.83
C VAL A 54 3.06 11.47 11.76
N GLU A 55 4.23 12.04 12.10
CA GLU A 55 5.31 12.16 11.13
C GLU A 55 5.90 10.79 10.77
N LYS A 56 6.13 9.92 11.76
CA LYS A 56 6.55 8.53 11.50
C LYS A 56 5.49 7.79 10.68
N VAL A 57 4.19 7.95 10.99
CA VAL A 57 3.11 7.34 10.18
C VAL A 57 3.17 7.81 8.72
N LYS A 58 3.43 9.10 8.48
CA LYS A 58 3.51 9.68 7.15
C LYS A 58 4.72 9.15 6.38
N GLU A 59 5.89 9.06 7.02
CA GLU A 59 7.11 8.50 6.43
C GLU A 59 6.88 7.03 6.02
N GLU A 60 6.45 6.18 6.95
CA GLU A 60 6.28 4.75 6.68
C GLU A 60 5.17 4.45 5.67
N LEU A 61 4.08 5.23 5.68
CA LEU A 61 3.05 5.08 4.65
C LEU A 61 3.58 5.47 3.27
N ALA A 62 4.42 6.50 3.17
CA ALA A 62 5.03 6.88 1.90
C ALA A 62 5.93 5.76 1.37
N ASP A 63 6.71 5.12 2.23
CA ASP A 63 7.59 4.02 1.83
C ASP A 63 6.82 2.75 1.44
N ILE A 64 5.75 2.41 2.17
CA ILE A 64 4.81 1.35 1.77
C ILE A 64 4.24 1.63 0.38
N PHE A 65 3.82 2.87 0.10
CA PHE A 65 3.31 3.23 -1.23
C PHE A 65 4.39 3.17 -2.30
N ASN A 66 5.61 3.63 -2.02
CA ASN A 66 6.73 3.55 -2.96
C ASN A 66 6.98 2.11 -3.40
N TYR A 67 7.13 1.18 -2.45
CA TYR A 67 7.37 -0.22 -2.80
C TYR A 67 6.15 -0.87 -3.45
N ALA A 68 4.92 -0.56 -3.03
CA ALA A 68 3.72 -1.09 -3.69
C ALA A 68 3.63 -0.63 -5.15
N ILE A 69 3.98 0.62 -5.44
CA ILE A 69 4.00 1.18 -6.80
C ILE A 69 5.12 0.52 -7.62
N LEU A 70 6.31 0.33 -7.07
CA LEU A 70 7.41 -0.37 -7.73
C LEU A 70 7.05 -1.83 -8.05
N ILE A 71 6.36 -2.53 -7.15
CA ILE A 71 5.85 -3.88 -7.40
C ILE A 71 4.84 -3.84 -8.56
N ALA A 72 3.90 -2.90 -8.54
CA ALA A 72 2.92 -2.78 -9.62
C ALA A 72 3.59 -2.51 -10.97
N ASP A 73 4.58 -1.62 -11.02
CA ASP A 73 5.36 -1.33 -12.23
C ASP A 73 6.13 -2.57 -12.73
N LYS A 74 6.78 -3.31 -11.83
CA LYS A 74 7.54 -4.53 -12.16
C LYS A 74 6.71 -5.60 -12.85
N TYR A 75 5.43 -5.69 -12.48
CA TYR A 75 4.48 -6.68 -13.00
C TYR A 75 3.51 -6.10 -14.05
N ASP A 76 3.76 -4.88 -14.53
CA ASP A 76 2.93 -4.17 -15.51
C ASP A 76 1.44 -4.09 -15.10
N LEU A 77 1.22 -3.80 -13.82
CA LEU A 77 -0.11 -3.71 -13.24
C LEU A 77 -0.62 -2.26 -13.28
N ASN A 78 -1.83 -2.07 -13.82
CA ASN A 78 -2.53 -0.81 -13.68
C ASN A 78 -3.07 -0.66 -12.23
N ILE A 79 -2.42 0.19 -11.43
CA ILE A 79 -2.73 0.39 -10.01
C ILE A 79 -4.21 0.74 -9.79
N LYS A 80 -4.74 1.70 -10.57
CA LYS A 80 -6.15 2.11 -10.45
C LYS A 80 -7.09 0.93 -10.69
N GLN A 81 -6.84 0.16 -11.75
CA GLN A 81 -7.68 -0.97 -12.12
C GLN A 81 -7.70 -2.05 -11.04
N ILE A 82 -6.53 -2.48 -10.54
CA ILE A 82 -6.45 -3.55 -9.53
C ILE A 82 -7.15 -3.17 -8.22
N VAL A 83 -7.08 -1.88 -7.83
CA VAL A 83 -7.76 -1.35 -6.65
C VAL A 83 -9.27 -1.31 -6.86
N MET A 84 -9.73 -0.78 -8.00
CA MET A 84 -11.16 -0.70 -8.32
C MET A 84 -11.82 -2.09 -8.40
N ASP A 85 -11.13 -3.07 -9.00
CA ASP A 85 -11.62 -4.44 -9.06
C ASP A 85 -11.71 -5.08 -7.67
N LYS A 86 -10.75 -4.78 -6.78
CA LYS A 86 -10.79 -5.25 -5.40
C LYS A 86 -11.95 -4.61 -4.64
N LEU A 87 -12.19 -3.31 -4.81
CA LEU A 87 -13.31 -2.61 -4.18
C LEU A 87 -14.66 -3.19 -4.61
N ARG A 88 -14.86 -3.46 -5.91
CA ARG A 88 -16.09 -4.10 -6.41
C ARG A 88 -16.33 -5.47 -5.75
N ARG A 89 -15.30 -6.33 -5.71
CA ARG A 89 -15.38 -7.65 -5.05
C ARG A 89 -15.62 -7.54 -3.54
N ASN A 90 -15.09 -6.51 -2.90
CA ASN A 90 -15.33 -6.27 -1.47
C ASN A 90 -16.77 -5.82 -1.21
N ALA A 91 -17.34 -4.97 -2.07
CA ALA A 91 -18.74 -4.55 -1.97
C ALA A 91 -19.70 -5.74 -2.12
N GLU A 92 -19.39 -6.69 -2.99
CA GLU A 92 -20.15 -7.95 -3.13
C GLU A 92 -20.08 -8.82 -1.86
N LYS A 93 -18.93 -8.83 -1.17
CA LYS A 93 -18.72 -9.60 0.08
C LYS A 93 -19.29 -8.93 1.32
N TYR A 94 -19.34 -7.60 1.34
CA TYR A 94 -19.77 -6.79 2.47
C TYR A 94 -20.86 -5.80 2.02
N PRO A 95 -22.10 -6.27 1.72
CA PRO A 95 -23.21 -5.38 1.40
C PRO A 95 -23.48 -4.40 2.53
N VAL A 96 -23.84 -3.16 2.21
CA VAL A 96 -24.01 -2.07 3.18
C VAL A 96 -25.03 -2.45 4.25
N GLU A 97 -26.17 -3.01 3.84
CA GLU A 97 -27.25 -3.43 4.73
C GLU A 97 -26.85 -4.50 5.76
N LYS A 98 -25.79 -5.26 5.51
CA LYS A 98 -25.29 -6.31 6.42
C LYS A 98 -24.06 -5.89 7.20
N ALA A 99 -23.18 -5.10 6.58
CA ALA A 99 -21.86 -4.78 7.12
C ALA A 99 -21.79 -3.44 7.87
N TYR A 100 -22.80 -2.57 7.77
CA TYR A 100 -22.78 -1.25 8.40
C TYR A 100 -22.59 -1.35 9.93
N GLY A 101 -21.54 -0.70 10.45
CA GLY A 101 -21.20 -0.70 11.88
C GLY A 101 -20.71 -2.06 12.43
N SER A 102 -20.47 -3.05 11.56
CA SER A 102 -20.09 -4.40 11.95
C SER A 102 -18.64 -4.70 11.56
N ALA A 103 -17.84 -5.19 12.50
CA ALA A 103 -16.50 -5.71 12.25
C ALA A 103 -16.49 -7.23 11.93
N LYS A 104 -17.68 -7.86 11.86
CA LYS A 104 -17.79 -9.28 11.55
C LYS A 104 -17.29 -9.57 10.14
N LYS A 105 -16.64 -10.73 9.97
CA LYS A 105 -16.20 -11.17 8.64
C LYS A 105 -17.41 -11.55 7.80
N TYR A 106 -17.27 -11.51 6.48
CA TYR A 106 -18.38 -11.79 5.54
C TYR A 106 -19.06 -13.15 5.73
N ASN A 107 -18.37 -14.13 6.31
CA ASN A 107 -18.91 -15.46 6.65
C ASN A 107 -19.72 -15.47 7.97
N GLU A 108 -19.79 -14.34 8.67
CA GLU A 108 -20.46 -14.11 9.95
C GLU A 108 -21.52 -12.97 9.87
N LEU A 109 -21.74 -12.42 8.67
CA LEU A 109 -22.71 -11.36 8.37
C LEU A 109 -24.12 -11.88 8.11
#